data_AF-A0A1Q5RF83-F1
#
_entry.id   AF-A0A1Q5RF83-F1
#
_cell.length_a   1.000
_cell.length_b   1.000
_cell.length_c   1.000
_cell.angle_alpha   90.00
_cell.angle_beta   90.00
_cell.angle_gamma   90.00
#
_symmetry.space_group_name_H-M   'P 1'
#
loop_
_entity.id
_entity.type
_entity.pdbx_description
1 polymer ?
#
loop_
_entity_poly.entity_id
_entity_poly.type
_entity_poly.pdbx_seq_one_letter_code
_entity_poly.pdbx_strand_id
1 'polypeptide(L)'
;MSENVTLGPLQPPAALKAYVQIVVKFWENQETALEDVKEFADGWFARRREGMQAALEAAKHIGDAETPSDILREYQDLLNREMKLFAEDGRAYQQQVLRAGAHLNAQPEAPKTDERRTG
;
A
#
# COMPACT_ATOMS: atom_id res chain seq x y z
N MET A 1 -42.90 9.10 -16.91
CA MET A 1 -43.33 9.05 -15.51
C MET A 1 -42.08 9.11 -14.67
N SER A 2 -41.74 10.30 -14.16
CA SER A 2 -40.59 10.48 -13.28
C SER A 2 -40.92 9.88 -11.92
N GLU A 3 -40.14 8.90 -11.50
CA GLU A 3 -40.17 8.45 -10.11
C GLU A 3 -39.58 9.58 -9.26
N ASN A 4 -40.48 10.36 -8.65
CA ASN A 4 -40.11 11.20 -7.52
C ASN A 4 -39.62 10.26 -6.42
N VAL A 5 -38.30 10.23 -6.21
CA VAL A 5 -37.72 9.76 -4.96
C VAL A 5 -38.14 10.77 -3.89
N THR A 6 -39.34 10.57 -3.35
CA THR A 6 -39.80 11.23 -2.14
C THR A 6 -38.84 10.80 -1.04
N LEU A 7 -37.86 11.66 -0.77
CA LEU A 7 -37.07 11.63 0.46
C LEU A 7 -38.06 11.54 1.62
N GLY A 8 -38.15 10.35 2.21
CA GLY A 8 -38.96 10.06 3.40
C GLY A 8 -38.58 10.96 4.57
N PRO A 9 -39.37 10.91 5.67
CA PRO A 9 -39.35 11.94 6.71
C PRO A 9 -37.92 12.17 7.22
N LEU A 10 -37.54 13.45 7.27
CA LEU A 10 -36.29 13.98 7.86
C LEU A 10 -35.62 12.97 8.78
N GLN A 11 -34.50 12.39 8.35
CA GLN A 11 -33.69 11.55 9.22
C GLN A 11 -33.41 12.33 10.52
N PRO A 12 -33.50 11.69 11.71
CA PRO A 12 -33.21 12.37 12.97
C PRO A 12 -31.85 13.06 12.90
N PRO A 13 -31.67 14.28 13.44
CA PRO A 13 -30.38 14.99 13.41
C PRO A 13 -29.18 14.15 13.86
N ALA A 14 -29.40 13.19 14.77
CA ALA A 14 -28.41 12.21 15.21
C ALA A 14 -27.97 11.23 14.10
N ALA A 15 -28.89 10.76 13.25
CA ALA A 15 -28.58 9.88 12.12
C ALA A 15 -27.78 10.62 11.05
N LEU A 16 -28.11 11.89 10.79
CA LEU A 16 -27.34 12.75 9.89
C LEU A 16 -25.91 12.98 10.43
N LYS A 17 -25.78 13.26 11.73
CA LYS A 17 -24.47 13.46 12.38
C LYS A 17 -23.60 12.19 12.30
N ALA A 18 -24.19 11.02 12.56
CA ALA A 18 -23.48 9.74 12.44
C ALA A 18 -23.03 9.50 10.99
N TYR A 19 -23.90 9.75 10.01
CA TYR A 19 -23.55 9.62 8.60
C TYR A 19 -22.40 10.55 8.19
N VAL A 20 -22.42 11.82 8.63
CA VAL A 20 -21.31 12.76 8.38
C VAL A 20 -20.00 12.25 8.98
N GLN A 21 -20.01 11.69 10.20
CA GLN A 21 -18.81 11.11 10.79
C GLN A 21 -18.27 9.92 9.99
N ILE A 22 -19.14 9.08 9.44
CA ILE A 22 -18.75 7.97 8.55
C ILE A 22 -18.08 8.52 7.28
N VAL A 23 -18.66 9.53 6.65
CA VAL A 23 -18.12 10.13 5.42
C VAL A 23 -16.77 10.82 5.67
N VAL A 24 -16.64 11.56 6.78
CA VAL A 24 -15.35 12.15 7.17
C VAL A 24 -14.31 11.06 7.39
N LYS A 25 -14.66 10.00 8.13
CA LYS A 25 -13.71 8.93 8.42
C LYS A 25 -13.29 8.16 7.17
N PHE A 26 -14.22 7.97 6.23
CA PHE A 26 -13.92 7.40 4.92
C PHE A 26 -12.84 8.19 4.21
N TRP A 27 -12.97 9.51 4.09
CA TRP A 27 -11.99 10.34 3.38
C TRP A 27 -10.63 10.41 4.09
N GLU A 28 -10.61 10.48 5.43
CA GLU A 28 -9.37 10.37 6.21
C GLU A 28 -8.63 9.06 5.90
N ASN A 29 -9.36 7.94 5.85
CA ASN A 29 -8.76 6.64 5.55
C ASN A 29 -8.27 6.54 4.10
N GLN A 30 -8.93 7.21 3.14
CA GLN A 30 -8.44 7.32 1.76
C GLN A 30 -7.11 8.08 1.70
N GLU A 31 -6.99 9.18 2.45
CA GLU A 31 -5.76 9.97 2.53
C GLU A 31 -4.61 9.15 3.11
N THR A 32 -4.83 8.44 4.22
CA THR A 32 -3.81 7.53 4.78
C THR A 32 -3.42 6.41 3.80
N ALA A 33 -4.38 5.81 3.09
CA ALA A 33 -4.07 4.78 2.10
C ALA A 33 -3.23 5.34 0.93
N LEU A 34 -3.42 6.60 0.54
CA LEU A 34 -2.58 7.26 -0.47
C LEU A 34 -1.14 7.49 0.02
N GLU A 35 -0.97 7.86 1.29
CA GLU A 35 0.36 8.00 1.90
C GLU A 35 1.12 6.67 1.90
N ASP A 36 0.44 5.57 2.27
CA ASP A 36 1.01 4.22 2.20
C ASP A 36 1.45 3.85 0.78
N VAL A 37 0.63 4.15 -0.24
CA VAL A 37 0.99 3.90 -1.65
C VAL A 37 2.24 4.67 -2.05
N LYS A 38 2.37 5.92 -1.57
CA LYS A 38 3.57 6.72 -1.81
C LYS A 38 4.80 6.11 -1.15
N GLU A 39 4.72 5.70 0.11
CA GLU A 39 5.81 5.01 0.82
C GLU A 39 6.24 3.73 0.08
N PHE A 40 5.26 2.92 -0.34
CA PHE A 40 5.52 1.72 -1.15
C PHE A 40 6.24 2.05 -2.46
N ALA A 41 5.77 3.06 -3.19
CA ALA A 41 6.35 3.47 -4.46
C ALA A 41 7.79 3.99 -4.30
N ASP A 42 8.03 4.85 -3.30
CA ASP A 42 9.35 5.37 -2.99
C ASP A 42 10.34 4.24 -2.66
N GLY A 43 9.91 3.29 -1.83
CA GLY A 43 10.71 2.10 -1.50
C GLY A 43 10.98 1.20 -2.72
N TRP A 44 9.99 0.99 -3.59
CA TRP A 44 10.16 0.25 -4.85
C TRP A 44 11.19 0.91 -5.76
N PHE A 45 11.09 2.23 -5.97
CA PHE A 45 12.05 2.95 -6.82
C PHE A 45 13.46 2.91 -6.26
N ALA A 46 13.63 2.98 -4.93
CA ALA A 46 14.94 2.83 -4.29
C ALA A 46 15.56 1.46 -4.59
N ARG A 47 14.82 0.36 -4.33
CA ARG A 47 15.30 -1.01 -4.59
C ARG A 47 15.62 -1.23 -6.07
N ARG A 48 14.77 -0.72 -6.98
CA ARG A 48 15.02 -0.83 -8.43
C ARG A 48 16.25 -0.06 -8.90
N ARG A 49 16.52 1.10 -8.30
CA ARG A 49 17.72 1.88 -8.62
C ARG A 49 18.98 1.14 -8.18
N GLU A 50 18.98 0.57 -6.98
CA GLU A 50 20.10 -0.22 -6.47
C GLU A 50 20.34 -1.48 -7.32
N GLY A 51 19.27 -2.20 -7.71
CA GLY A 51 19.37 -3.35 -8.62
C GLY A 51 19.93 -2.96 -9.99
N MET A 52 19.46 -1.86 -10.58
CA MET A 52 19.95 -1.40 -11.88
C MET A 52 21.44 -1.01 -11.84
N GLN A 53 21.88 -0.35 -10.76
CA GLN A 53 23.29 -0.04 -10.56
C GLN A 53 24.12 -1.33 -10.43
N ALA A 54 23.61 -2.33 -9.71
CA ALA A 54 24.25 -3.63 -9.60
C ALA A 54 24.44 -4.33 -10.94
N ALA A 55 23.38 -4.38 -11.74
CA ALA A 55 23.39 -5.00 -13.05
C ALA A 55 24.38 -4.29 -13.98
N LEU A 56 24.47 -2.96 -13.89
CA LEU A 56 25.44 -2.19 -14.66
C LEU A 56 26.88 -2.51 -14.24
N GLU A 57 27.17 -2.62 -12.94
CA GLU A 57 28.52 -3.00 -12.47
C GLU A 57 28.87 -4.44 -12.87
N ALA A 58 27.94 -5.39 -12.72
CA ALA A 58 28.15 -6.77 -13.18
C ALA A 58 28.41 -6.83 -14.69
N ALA A 59 27.70 -6.03 -15.50
CA ALA A 59 27.94 -5.95 -16.93
C ALA A 59 29.34 -5.42 -17.28
N LYS A 60 29.86 -4.44 -16.52
CA LYS A 60 31.23 -3.95 -16.68
C LYS A 60 32.25 -5.04 -16.34
N HIS A 61 32.08 -5.72 -15.20
CA HIS A 61 32.97 -6.81 -14.79
C HIS A 61 32.99 -7.96 -15.81
N ILE A 62 31.83 -8.30 -16.39
CA ILE A 62 31.74 -9.27 -17.48
C ILE A 62 32.54 -8.79 -18.71
N GLY A 63 32.47 -7.50 -19.03
CA GLY A 63 33.26 -6.91 -20.13
C GLY A 63 34.77 -6.95 -19.90
N ASP A 64 35.20 -6.90 -18.64
CA ASP A 64 36.61 -6.94 -18.23
C ASP A 64 37.10 -8.37 -17.88
N ALA A 65 36.26 -9.39 -18.03
CA ALA A 65 36.55 -10.75 -17.61
C ALA A 65 37.64 -11.43 -18.47
N GLU A 66 38.62 -12.06 -17.81
CA GLU A 66 39.72 -12.76 -18.49
C GLU A 66 39.35 -14.17 -18.93
N THR A 67 38.37 -14.80 -18.27
CA THR A 67 37.97 -16.17 -18.57
C THR A 67 36.45 -16.34 -18.69
N PRO A 68 35.97 -17.33 -19.46
CA PRO A 68 34.54 -17.67 -19.50
C PRO A 68 33.95 -18.03 -18.14
N SER A 69 34.76 -18.57 -17.22
CA SER A 69 34.32 -18.91 -15.87
C SER A 69 34.05 -17.66 -15.02
N ASP A 70 34.79 -16.58 -15.23
CA ASP A 70 34.55 -15.31 -14.53
C ASP A 70 33.24 -14.67 -14.98
N ILE A 71 32.95 -14.72 -16.29
CA ILE A 71 31.65 -14.29 -16.85
C ILE A 71 30.50 -15.06 -16.19
N LEU A 72 30.63 -16.38 -16.09
CA LEU A 72 29.57 -17.22 -15.52
C LEU A 72 29.35 -16.90 -14.03
N ARG A 73 30.41 -16.59 -13.29
CA ARG A 73 30.32 -16.20 -11.88
C ARG A 73 29.59 -14.87 -11.71
N GLU A 74 30.00 -13.83 -12.43
CA GLU A 74 29.34 -12.52 -12.38
C GLU A 74 27.86 -12.62 -12.77
N TYR A 75 27.52 -13.45 -13.77
CA TYR A 75 26.14 -13.68 -14.16
C TYR A 75 25.33 -14.41 -13.07
N GLN A 76 25.90 -15.43 -12.43
CA GLN A 76 25.24 -16.13 -11.32
C GLN A 76 25.02 -15.22 -10.11
N ASP A 77 25.99 -14.37 -9.79
CA ASP A 77 25.89 -13.41 -8.69
C ASP A 77 24.81 -12.35 -8.98
N LEU A 78 24.74 -11.86 -10.23
CA LEU A 78 23.66 -10.98 -10.68
C LEU A 78 22.29 -11.65 -10.54
N LEU A 79 22.13 -12.88 -11.04
CA LEU A 79 20.88 -13.64 -10.93
C LEU A 79 20.44 -13.82 -9.46
N ASN A 80 21.37 -14.18 -8.58
CA ASN A 80 21.09 -14.34 -7.16
C ASN A 80 20.62 -13.03 -6.52
N ARG A 81 21.19 -11.89 -6.93
CA ARG A 81 20.78 -10.57 -6.46
C ARG A 81 19.39 -10.20 -6.95
N GLU A 82 19.11 -10.39 -8.24
CA GLU A 82 17.79 -10.10 -8.82
C GLU A 82 16.69 -10.94 -8.16
N MET A 83 16.97 -12.21 -7.84
CA MET A 83 16.02 -13.06 -7.11
C MET A 83 15.73 -12.56 -5.69
N LYS A 84 16.73 -12.00 -5.00
CA LYS A 84 16.53 -11.38 -3.67
C LYS A 84 15.67 -10.12 -3.76
N LEU A 85 15.97 -9.25 -4.73
CA LEU A 85 15.18 -8.03 -4.98
C LEU A 85 13.73 -8.37 -5.31
N PHE A 86 13.50 -9.36 -6.17
CA PHE A 86 12.15 -9.83 -6.49
C PHE A 86 11.39 -10.31 -5.25
N ALA A 87 12.05 -11.05 -4.35
CA ALA A 87 11.44 -11.50 -3.10
C ALA A 87 11.13 -10.35 -2.14
N GLU A 88 12.02 -9.35 -2.04
CA GLU A 88 11.80 -8.14 -1.24
C GLU A 88 10.62 -7.32 -1.77
N ASP A 89 10.57 -7.14 -3.08
CA ASP A 89 9.48 -6.47 -3.78
C ASP A 89 8.14 -7.18 -3.57
N GLY A 90 8.12 -8.51 -3.65
CA GLY A 90 6.93 -9.31 -3.35
C GLY A 90 6.44 -9.09 -1.92
N ARG A 91 7.35 -9.09 -0.92
CA ARG A 91 7.00 -8.82 0.48
C ARG A 91 6.46 -7.41 0.67
N ALA A 92 7.11 -6.40 0.08
CA ALA A 92 6.68 -5.00 0.18
C ALA A 92 5.28 -4.81 -0.44
N TYR A 93 5.02 -5.44 -1.59
CA TYR A 93 3.72 -5.38 -2.23
C TYR A 93 2.62 -6.04 -1.38
N GLN A 94 2.88 -7.22 -0.82
CA GLN A 94 1.95 -7.88 0.08
C GLN A 94 1.61 -7.02 1.31
N GLN A 95 2.63 -6.39 1.92
CA GLN A 95 2.43 -5.46 3.04
C GLN A 95 1.56 -4.27 2.63
N GLN A 96 1.81 -3.68 1.46
CA GLN A 96 1.03 -2.56 0.96
C GLN A 96 -0.44 -2.92 0.76
N VAL A 97 -0.73 -4.08 0.16
CA VAL A 97 -2.11 -4.56 -0.03
C VAL A 97 -2.82 -4.75 1.31
N LEU A 98 -2.13 -5.31 2.31
CA LEU A 98 -2.70 -5.50 3.64
C LEU A 98 -2.98 -4.18 4.36
N ARG A 99 -2.03 -3.22 4.32
CA ARG A 99 -2.20 -1.89 4.91
C ARG A 99 -3.35 -1.14 4.27
N ALA A 100 -3.36 -1.04 2.93
CA ALA A 100 -4.45 -0.41 2.19
C ALA A 100 -5.81 -1.06 2.51
N GLY A 101 -5.86 -2.39 2.58
CA GLY A 101 -7.06 -3.12 2.97
C GLY A 101 -7.55 -2.78 4.39
N ALA A 102 -6.63 -2.62 5.35
CA ALA A 102 -6.97 -2.24 6.72
C ALA A 102 -7.55 -0.82 6.81
N HIS A 103 -6.96 0.14 6.09
CA HIS A 103 -7.46 1.53 6.06
C HIS A 103 -8.82 1.62 5.36
N LEU A 104 -8.96 0.97 4.21
CA LEU A 104 -10.18 1.06 3.39
C LEU A 104 -11.38 0.32 3.99
N ASN A 105 -11.16 -0.73 4.79
CA ASN A 105 -12.24 -1.51 5.42
C ASN A 105 -12.47 -1.16 6.90
N ALA A 106 -11.80 -0.13 7.45
CA ALA A 106 -11.98 0.22 8.85
C ALA A 106 -13.44 0.61 9.13
N GLN A 107 -14.12 -0.17 9.96
CA GLN A 107 -15.48 0.16 10.41
C GLN A 107 -15.43 1.35 11.36
N PRO A 108 -16.37 2.30 11.25
CA PRO A 108 -16.54 3.36 12.25
C PRO A 108 -16.82 2.72 13.62
N GLU A 109 -16.07 3.12 14.65
CA GLU A 109 -16.34 2.71 16.04
C GLU A 109 -17.78 3.07 16.42
N ALA A 110 -18.55 2.07 16.86
CA ALA A 110 -19.93 2.28 17.29
C ALA A 110 -19.96 3.25 18.50
N PRO A 111 -20.97 4.14 18.59
CA PRO A 111 -21.08 5.04 19.74
C PRO A 111 -21.17 4.21 21.02
N LYS A 112 -20.21 4.38 21.94
CA LYS A 112 -20.30 3.79 23.28
C LYS A 112 -21.49 4.40 23.98
N THR A 113 -22.55 3.61 24.19
CA THR A 113 -23.66 3.99 25.05
C THR A 113 -23.12 4.16 26.47
N ASP A 114 -23.13 5.39 26.97
CA ASP A 114 -22.68 5.73 28.31
C ASP A 114 -23.70 5.21 29.34
N GLU A 115 -23.54 3.96 29.80
CA GLU A 115 -24.32 3.33 30.88
C GLU A 115 -23.96 3.90 32.27
N ARG A 116 -23.84 5.23 32.42
CA ARG A 116 -23.60 5.88 33.71
C ARG A 116 -24.68 6.87 34.12
N ARG A 117 -25.93 6.64 33.70
CA ARG A 117 -27.04 7.48 34.15
C ARG A 117 -28.35 6.74 34.44
N THR A 118 -28.28 5.68 35.24
CA THR A 118 -29.41 5.22 36.05
C THR A 118 -28.87 4.47 37.27
N GLY A 119 -28.58 5.23 38.32
CA GLY A 119 -28.42 4.78 39.69
C GLY A 119 -29.28 5.65 40.57
#